data_AF-A0A3N4KKX1-F1
#
_entry.id   AF-A0A3N4KKX1-F1
#
_cell.length_a   1.000
_cell.length_b   1.000
_cell.length_c   1.000
_cell.angle_alpha   90.00
_cell.angle_beta   90.00
_cell.angle_gamma   90.00
#
_symmetry.space_group_name_H-M   'P 1'
#
loop_
_entity.id
_entity.type
_entity.pdbx_description
1 polymer ?
#
loop_
_entity_poly.entity_id
_entity_poly.type
_entity_poly.pdbx_seq_one_letter_code
_entity_poly.pdbx_strand_id
1 'polypeptide(L)'
;MALPPTTAISPPPVPASLETYAFPSSRLQRTLSDPTKTPLVLVACGSFSPITHMHLRMFEMAVDHVKQNMSSTHEVVAGYLSPVSDRYNKAGLASALHRVRMCELACNEASTWLMVDPWEAVQPDYQPTAVVLDHFAHCINDTLGGISGVPAKIMLLGGSDLLQTMSQPGVWSAADLAHILGDYGLLVVERNGTDVSEALAPLARWQDNIWIVRQLIANDISSTRIRQLIRQGMSVRYLLPGVVVDYIREHRLYGEHEEFKETRSSSMPPLRITHAKML
;
A
#
# COMPACT_ATOMS: atom_id res chain seq x y z
N MET A 1 -31.38 6.58 -27.97
CA MET A 1 -30.25 7.52 -27.73
C MET A 1 -29.03 6.65 -27.46
N ALA A 2 -28.12 6.53 -28.44
CA ALA A 2 -26.94 5.68 -28.31
C ALA A 2 -26.00 6.30 -27.28
N LEU A 3 -25.49 5.48 -26.35
CA LEU A 3 -24.43 5.89 -25.43
C LEU A 3 -23.20 6.30 -26.25
N PRO A 4 -22.51 7.40 -25.89
CA PRO A 4 -21.29 7.78 -26.58
C PRO A 4 -20.25 6.65 -26.45
N PRO A 5 -19.38 6.44 -27.46
CA PRO A 5 -18.33 5.45 -27.37
C PRO A 5 -17.45 5.77 -26.18
N THR A 6 -17.32 4.81 -25.27
CA THR A 6 -16.36 4.85 -24.16
C THR A 6 -14.99 5.10 -24.79
N THR A 7 -14.36 6.24 -24.49
CA THR A 7 -12.96 6.44 -24.77
C THR A 7 -12.22 5.35 -24.01
N ALA A 8 -11.77 4.31 -24.74
CA ALA A 8 -10.98 3.24 -24.16
C ALA A 8 -9.86 3.91 -23.37
N ILE A 9 -9.77 3.63 -22.08
CA ILE A 9 -8.64 4.07 -21.27
C ILE A 9 -7.46 3.30 -21.85
N SER A 10 -6.74 3.92 -22.81
CA SER A 10 -5.57 3.30 -23.42
C SER A 10 -4.64 2.88 -22.29
N PRO A 11 -4.08 1.66 -22.27
CA PRO A 11 -3.07 1.32 -21.29
C PRO A 11 -1.71 1.89 -21.76
N PRO A 12 -1.05 2.82 -21.05
CA PRO A 12 0.40 3.01 -21.13
C PRO A 12 1.07 2.21 -19.99
N PRO A 13 2.37 1.93 -20.07
CA PRO A 13 2.94 0.70 -19.56
C PRO A 13 3.06 0.75 -18.04
N VAL A 14 2.24 -0.04 -17.34
CA VAL A 14 2.74 -0.65 -16.11
C VAL A 14 3.99 -1.42 -16.55
N PRO A 15 5.18 -1.18 -15.95
CA PRO A 15 6.37 -1.91 -16.35
C PRO A 15 6.05 -3.40 -16.28
N ALA A 16 6.27 -4.10 -17.39
CA ALA A 16 6.01 -5.53 -17.48
C ALA A 16 7.15 -6.34 -16.84
N SER A 17 8.29 -5.69 -16.62
CA SER A 17 9.51 -6.29 -16.09
C SER A 17 10.41 -5.24 -15.41
N LEU A 18 11.39 -5.72 -14.64
CA LEU A 18 12.45 -4.91 -14.06
C LEU A 18 13.31 -4.17 -15.10
N GLU A 19 13.39 -4.64 -16.34
CA GLU A 19 14.14 -3.96 -17.41
C GLU A 19 13.50 -2.64 -17.83
N THR A 20 12.17 -2.56 -17.72
CA THR A 20 11.37 -1.37 -18.05
C THR A 20 11.03 -0.51 -16.83
N TYR A 21 11.50 -0.93 -15.65
CA TYR A 21 11.21 -0.27 -14.40
C TYR A 21 11.99 1.04 -14.26
N ALA A 22 11.29 2.08 -13.81
CA ALA A 22 11.89 3.32 -13.33
C ALA A 22 11.21 3.74 -12.04
N PHE A 23 12.00 4.16 -11.05
CA PHE A 23 11.46 4.64 -9.78
C PHE A 23 10.59 5.89 -9.99
N PRO A 24 9.30 5.87 -9.58
CA PRO A 24 8.41 7.00 -9.79
C PRO A 24 8.78 8.15 -8.85
N SER A 25 9.25 9.27 -9.40
CA SER A 25 9.65 10.44 -8.60
C SER A 25 8.93 11.74 -9.00
N SER A 26 7.91 11.66 -9.86
CA SER A 26 7.27 12.84 -10.46
C SER A 26 6.50 13.72 -9.47
N ARG A 27 6.05 13.15 -8.35
CA ARG A 27 5.37 13.86 -7.24
C ARG A 27 6.20 13.85 -5.95
N LEU A 28 7.47 13.46 -6.02
CA LEU A 28 8.37 13.52 -4.88
C LEU A 28 8.83 14.97 -4.69
N GLN A 29 8.44 15.59 -3.57
CA GLN A 29 8.90 16.93 -3.24
C GLN A 29 10.43 16.92 -3.02
N ARG A 30 11.18 17.70 -3.81
CA ARG A 30 12.66 17.71 -3.80
C ARG A 30 13.27 18.75 -2.86
N THR A 31 12.43 19.60 -2.27
CA THR A 31 12.83 20.69 -1.37
C THR A 31 11.95 20.72 -0.13
N LEU A 32 12.52 20.92 1.06
CA LEU A 32 11.74 21.13 2.28
C LEU A 32 11.23 22.58 2.39
N SER A 33 10.04 22.74 2.97
CA SER A 33 9.52 24.05 3.36
C SER A 33 10.25 24.58 4.60
N ASP A 34 10.62 23.68 5.50
CA ASP A 34 11.48 23.96 6.65
C ASP A 34 12.74 23.09 6.60
N PRO A 35 13.94 23.68 6.35
CA PRO A 35 15.18 22.92 6.20
C PRO A 35 15.67 22.25 7.49
N THR A 36 15.06 22.55 8.64
CA THR A 36 15.40 21.92 9.93
C THR A 36 14.68 20.59 10.16
N LYS A 37 13.66 20.28 9.33
CA LYS A 37 12.85 19.07 9.48
C LYS A 37 13.45 17.89 8.74
N THR A 38 13.09 16.70 9.21
CA THR A 38 13.37 15.44 8.50
C THR A 38 12.31 15.24 7.40
N PRO A 39 12.72 15.00 6.13
CA PRO A 39 11.77 14.63 5.08
C PRO A 39 11.17 13.26 5.40
N LEU A 40 9.86 13.14 5.33
CA LEU A 40 9.14 11.91 5.63
C LEU A 40 8.42 11.37 4.38
N VAL A 41 8.67 10.11 4.06
CA VAL A 41 8.01 9.38 2.96
C VAL A 41 7.17 8.26 3.54
N LEU A 42 5.89 8.25 3.18
CA LEU A 42 4.94 7.24 3.63
C LEU A 42 4.79 6.15 2.57
N VAL A 43 4.97 4.89 2.96
CA VAL A 43 4.87 3.74 2.04
C VAL A 43 3.79 2.79 2.53
N ALA A 44 2.77 2.52 1.72
CA ALA A 44 1.74 1.52 2.01
C ALA A 44 1.98 0.28 1.13
N CYS A 45 2.42 -0.82 1.74
CA CYS A 45 2.57 -2.11 1.05
C CYS A 45 1.27 -2.92 1.16
N GLY A 46 0.69 -3.36 0.05
CA GLY A 46 -0.67 -3.91 0.06
C GLY A 46 -1.03 -4.80 -1.10
N SER A 47 -2.10 -5.57 -0.90
CA SER A 47 -2.76 -6.28 -1.99
C SER A 47 -3.43 -5.29 -2.95
N PHE A 48 -4.19 -4.31 -2.44
CA PHE A 48 -4.97 -3.37 -3.25
C PHE A 48 -5.84 -4.04 -4.32
N SER A 49 -6.64 -5.03 -3.92
CA SER A 49 -7.42 -5.86 -4.84
C SER A 49 -8.94 -5.75 -4.62
N PRO A 50 -9.59 -4.64 -4.99
CA PRO A 50 -9.01 -3.42 -5.57
C PRO A 50 -8.60 -2.39 -4.50
N ILE A 51 -7.88 -1.35 -4.91
CA ILE A 51 -7.75 -0.11 -4.12
C ILE A 51 -9.14 0.49 -3.84
N THR A 52 -9.31 1.13 -2.69
CA THR A 52 -10.58 1.72 -2.22
C THR A 52 -10.36 3.15 -1.72
N HIS A 53 -11.42 3.92 -1.47
CA HIS A 53 -11.28 5.24 -0.84
C HIS A 53 -10.64 5.17 0.56
N MET A 54 -10.78 4.06 1.28
CA MET A 54 -10.12 3.90 2.58
C MET A 54 -8.59 3.87 2.44
N HIS A 55 -8.04 3.20 1.42
CA HIS A 55 -6.59 3.21 1.17
C HIS A 55 -6.06 4.63 0.95
N LEU A 56 -6.76 5.44 0.16
CA LEU A 56 -6.41 6.84 -0.06
C LEU A 56 -6.59 7.68 1.21
N ARG A 57 -7.69 7.46 1.94
CA ARG A 57 -7.97 8.18 3.19
C ARG A 57 -6.92 7.92 4.26
N MET A 58 -6.35 6.72 4.30
CA MET A 58 -5.27 6.33 5.23
C MET A 58 -4.08 7.28 5.14
N PHE A 59 -3.69 7.68 3.92
CA PHE A 59 -2.59 8.63 3.70
C PHE A 59 -2.92 10.01 4.22
N GLU A 60 -4.12 10.53 3.93
CA GLU A 60 -4.55 11.85 4.44
C GLU A 60 -4.60 11.88 5.97
N MET A 61 -5.08 10.81 6.59
CA MET A 61 -5.09 10.68 8.06
C MET A 61 -3.67 10.67 8.64
N ALA A 62 -2.73 9.97 7.99
CA ALA A 62 -1.34 9.97 8.40
C ALA A 62 -0.70 11.35 8.26
N VAL A 63 -0.97 12.08 7.18
CA VAL A 63 -0.50 13.46 6.99
C VAL A 63 -1.03 14.39 8.06
N ASP A 64 -2.32 14.31 8.38
CA ASP A 64 -2.93 15.09 9.45
C ASP A 64 -2.29 14.79 10.81
N HIS A 65 -2.01 13.51 11.08
CA HIS A 65 -1.30 13.11 12.30
C HIS A 65 0.11 13.67 12.38
N VAL A 66 0.90 13.58 11.29
CA VAL A 66 2.26 14.15 11.23
C VAL A 66 2.22 15.65 11.46
N LYS A 67 1.26 16.37 10.85
CA LYS A 67 1.10 17.83 11.05
C LYS A 67 0.76 18.20 12.49
N GLN A 68 -0.04 17.38 13.17
CA GLN A 68 -0.49 17.68 14.54
C GLN A 68 0.52 17.27 15.61
N ASN A 69 1.22 16.15 15.41
CA ASN A 69 2.01 15.50 16.47
C ASN A 69 3.51 15.47 16.18
N MET A 70 3.92 15.65 14.92
CA MET A 70 5.31 15.53 14.48
C MET A 70 5.79 16.76 13.68
N SER A 71 5.01 17.84 13.63
CA SER A 71 5.31 18.99 12.75
C SER A 71 6.56 19.76 13.12
N SER A 72 7.06 19.64 14.36
CA SER A 72 8.34 20.20 14.78
C SER A 72 9.55 19.42 14.27
N THR A 73 9.37 18.17 13.82
CA THR A 73 10.47 17.26 13.47
C THR A 73 10.39 16.73 12.04
N HIS A 74 9.20 16.63 11.45
CA HIS A 74 8.98 15.97 10.16
C HIS A 74 8.14 16.82 9.19
N GLU A 75 8.44 16.67 7.89
CA GLU A 75 7.64 17.20 6.79
C GLU A 75 7.36 16.06 5.79
N VAL A 76 6.08 15.75 5.52
CA VAL A 76 5.73 14.73 4.52
C VAL A 76 6.02 15.25 3.13
N VAL A 77 6.84 14.52 2.37
CA VAL A 77 7.32 14.91 1.04
C VAL A 77 6.81 14.02 -0.10
N ALA A 78 6.32 12.81 0.22
CA ALA A 78 5.68 11.90 -0.73
C ALA A 78 4.91 10.79 -0.01
N GLY A 79 3.97 10.17 -0.75
CA GLY A 79 3.33 8.93 -0.37
C GLY A 79 3.34 7.93 -1.52
N TYR A 80 3.60 6.66 -1.22
CA TYR A 80 3.68 5.59 -2.20
C TYR A 80 2.77 4.43 -1.85
N LEU A 81 2.00 3.95 -2.83
CA LEU A 81 1.42 2.62 -2.77
C LEU A 81 2.38 1.63 -3.45
N SER A 82 2.66 0.51 -2.78
CA SER A 82 3.44 -0.61 -3.31
C SER A 82 2.55 -1.85 -3.42
N PRO A 83 1.95 -2.12 -4.60
CA PRO A 83 1.16 -3.32 -4.81
C PRO A 83 2.03 -4.58 -4.77
N VAL A 84 1.57 -5.59 -4.04
CA VAL A 84 2.28 -6.86 -3.89
C VAL A 84 2.40 -7.64 -5.20
N SER A 85 3.46 -8.43 -5.36
CA SER A 85 3.60 -9.41 -6.44
C SER A 85 2.51 -10.48 -6.40
N ASP A 86 2.16 -11.04 -7.57
CA ASP A 86 1.28 -12.21 -7.68
C ASP A 86 1.86 -13.46 -7.01
N ARG A 87 3.17 -13.48 -6.75
CA ARG A 87 3.86 -14.53 -5.97
C ARG A 87 3.44 -14.61 -4.50
N TYR A 88 2.70 -13.62 -4.01
CA TYR A 88 2.09 -13.68 -2.68
C TYR A 88 1.04 -14.80 -2.57
N ASN A 89 0.48 -15.28 -3.69
CA ASN A 89 -0.45 -16.42 -3.75
C ASN A 89 -1.68 -16.27 -2.82
N LYS A 90 -2.13 -15.04 -2.54
CA LYS A 90 -3.35 -14.78 -1.78
C LYS A 90 -4.58 -15.14 -2.62
N ALA A 91 -5.48 -15.94 -2.05
CA ALA A 91 -6.73 -16.29 -2.72
C ALA A 91 -7.57 -15.04 -3.06
N GLY A 92 -8.09 -14.99 -4.29
CA GLY A 92 -8.95 -13.88 -4.73
C GLY A 92 -8.22 -12.62 -5.17
N LEU A 93 -6.89 -12.66 -5.34
CA LEU A 93 -6.09 -11.54 -5.82
C LEU A 93 -6.23 -11.43 -7.35
N ALA A 94 -6.62 -10.24 -7.84
CA ALA A 94 -6.48 -9.94 -9.27
C ALA A 94 -4.99 -9.87 -9.63
N SER A 95 -4.64 -10.02 -10.92
CA SER A 95 -3.25 -9.92 -11.36
C SER A 95 -2.61 -8.58 -10.94
N ALA A 96 -1.30 -8.61 -10.67
CA ALA A 96 -0.54 -7.44 -10.23
C ALA A 96 -0.66 -6.30 -11.24
N LEU A 97 -0.69 -6.63 -12.53
CA LEU A 97 -0.95 -5.71 -13.63
C LEU A 97 -2.22 -4.88 -13.40
N HIS A 98 -3.35 -5.54 -13.11
CA HIS A 98 -4.62 -4.85 -12.88
C HIS A 98 -4.58 -4.03 -11.59
N ARG A 99 -3.97 -4.56 -10.53
CA ARG A 99 -3.92 -3.88 -9.23
C ARG A 99 -3.07 -2.62 -9.27
N VAL A 100 -1.88 -2.69 -9.87
CA VAL A 100 -1.04 -1.51 -10.13
C VAL A 100 -1.83 -0.48 -10.94
N ARG A 101 -2.48 -0.90 -12.03
CA ARG A 101 -3.24 0.02 -12.87
C ARG A 101 -4.40 0.69 -12.14
N MET A 102 -5.14 -0.05 -11.32
CA MET A 102 -6.21 0.53 -10.49
C MET A 102 -5.65 1.53 -9.47
N CYS A 103 -4.49 1.25 -8.86
CA CYS A 103 -3.82 2.20 -7.98
C CYS A 103 -3.40 3.47 -8.72
N GLU A 104 -2.81 3.36 -9.92
CA GLU A 104 -2.41 4.52 -10.72
C GLU A 104 -3.60 5.40 -11.08
N LEU A 105 -4.69 4.79 -11.56
CA LEU A 105 -5.93 5.50 -11.89
C LEU A 105 -6.49 6.24 -10.68
N ALA A 106 -6.54 5.56 -9.53
CA ALA A 106 -6.97 6.17 -8.27
C ALA A 106 -6.08 7.35 -7.84
N CYS A 107 -4.75 7.20 -7.88
CA CYS A 107 -3.81 8.26 -7.54
C CYS A 107 -3.86 9.44 -8.51
N ASN A 108 -4.11 9.20 -9.80
CA ASN A 108 -4.20 10.24 -10.81
C ASN A 108 -5.51 11.03 -10.74
N GLU A 109 -6.62 10.38 -10.37
CA GLU A 109 -7.90 11.07 -10.18
C GLU A 109 -7.95 11.84 -8.84
N ALA A 110 -7.46 11.22 -7.76
CA ALA A 110 -7.77 11.68 -6.40
C ALA A 110 -6.63 12.38 -5.65
N SER A 111 -5.39 12.42 -6.18
CA SER A 111 -4.24 12.94 -5.44
C SER A 111 -3.21 13.67 -6.30
N THR A 112 -2.56 14.67 -5.70
CA THR A 112 -1.43 15.41 -6.29
C THR A 112 -0.07 14.97 -5.74
N TRP A 113 -0.04 14.12 -4.71
CA TRP A 113 1.19 13.80 -3.95
C TRP A 113 1.44 12.29 -3.79
N LEU A 114 0.43 11.46 -4.05
CA LEU A 114 0.56 10.00 -4.03
C LEU A 114 1.08 9.46 -5.36
N MET A 115 1.95 8.47 -5.30
CA MET A 115 2.48 7.70 -6.44
C MET A 115 2.30 6.20 -6.21
N VAL A 116 2.43 5.42 -7.27
CA VAL A 116 2.42 3.96 -7.22
C VAL A 116 3.78 3.48 -7.67
N ASP A 117 4.47 2.71 -6.82
CA ASP A 117 5.70 2.04 -7.20
C ASP A 117 5.38 0.58 -7.59
N PRO A 118 5.53 0.19 -8.87
CA PRO A 118 5.29 -1.17 -9.32
C PRO A 118 6.47 -2.10 -9.05
N TRP A 119 7.58 -1.64 -8.46
CA TRP A 119 8.79 -2.43 -8.26
C TRP A 119 8.51 -3.78 -7.62
N GLU A 120 7.77 -3.81 -6.52
CA GLU A 120 7.41 -5.03 -5.82
C GLU A 120 6.56 -5.97 -6.70
N ALA A 121 5.61 -5.40 -7.43
CA ALA A 121 4.68 -6.14 -8.28
C ALA A 121 5.38 -6.89 -9.43
N VAL A 122 6.48 -6.34 -9.95
CA VAL A 122 7.22 -6.90 -11.09
C VAL A 122 8.35 -7.86 -10.68
N GLN A 123 8.56 -8.11 -9.39
CA GLN A 123 9.57 -9.05 -8.91
C GLN A 123 9.21 -10.49 -9.30
N PRO A 124 10.20 -11.30 -9.71
CA PRO A 124 9.98 -12.70 -10.06
C PRO A 124 9.56 -13.56 -8.86
N ASP A 125 9.96 -13.12 -7.65
CA ASP A 125 9.71 -13.77 -6.37
C ASP A 125 9.05 -12.80 -5.38
N TYR A 126 8.39 -13.36 -4.36
CA TYR A 126 7.82 -12.58 -3.26
C TYR A 126 8.91 -11.80 -2.52
N GLN A 127 8.65 -10.52 -2.24
CA GLN A 127 9.54 -9.68 -1.44
C GLN A 127 8.97 -9.42 -0.05
N PRO A 128 9.76 -9.66 1.02
CA PRO A 128 9.44 -9.16 2.36
C PRO A 128 9.27 -7.65 2.38
N THR A 129 8.40 -7.14 3.26
CA THR A 129 8.17 -5.69 3.39
C THR A 129 9.47 -4.93 3.73
N ALA A 130 10.36 -5.51 4.53
CA ALA A 130 11.67 -4.93 4.84
C ALA A 130 12.46 -4.58 3.57
N VAL A 131 12.54 -5.53 2.62
CA VAL A 131 13.23 -5.36 1.34
C VAL A 131 12.56 -4.27 0.47
N VAL A 132 11.22 -4.17 0.52
CA VAL A 132 10.49 -3.11 -0.19
C VAL A 132 10.85 -1.74 0.39
N LEU A 133 10.94 -1.60 1.72
CA LEU A 133 11.34 -0.34 2.37
C LEU A 133 12.81 0.01 2.07
N ASP A 134 13.71 -0.98 2.02
CA ASP A 134 15.10 -0.81 1.59
C ASP A 134 15.19 -0.27 0.16
N HIS A 135 14.36 -0.79 -0.74
CA HIS A 135 14.29 -0.29 -2.11
C HIS A 135 13.89 1.19 -2.17
N PHE A 136 12.86 1.61 -1.42
CA PHE A 136 12.50 3.03 -1.33
C PHE A 136 13.63 3.89 -0.76
N ALA A 137 14.27 3.43 0.33
CA ALA A 137 15.37 4.14 0.96
C ALA A 137 16.54 4.29 -0.02
N HIS A 138 16.92 3.23 -0.73
CA HIS A 138 17.99 3.24 -1.72
C HIS A 138 17.69 4.18 -2.89
N CYS A 139 16.49 4.09 -3.47
CA CYS A 139 16.10 4.95 -4.58
C CYS A 139 16.09 6.44 -4.17
N ILE A 140 15.54 6.76 -2.99
CA ILE A 140 15.37 8.15 -2.58
C ILE A 140 16.67 8.74 -2.02
N ASN A 141 17.36 8.02 -1.15
CA ASN A 141 18.52 8.55 -0.41
C ASN A 141 19.82 8.35 -1.18
N ASP A 142 20.04 7.18 -1.77
CA ASP A 142 21.31 6.87 -2.43
C ASP A 142 21.32 7.30 -3.90
N THR A 143 20.27 6.95 -4.64
CA THR A 143 20.19 7.24 -6.08
C THR A 143 19.82 8.70 -6.35
N LEU A 144 18.83 9.23 -5.61
CA LEU A 144 18.34 10.60 -5.79
C LEU A 144 19.00 11.61 -4.84
N GLY A 145 19.87 11.19 -3.92
CA GLY A 145 20.61 12.08 -3.01
C GLY A 145 19.77 12.69 -1.89
N GLY A 146 18.63 12.08 -1.54
CA GLY A 146 17.70 12.59 -0.53
C GLY A 146 16.85 13.78 -1.01
N ILE A 147 16.32 14.55 -0.05
CA ILE A 147 15.52 15.76 -0.27
C ILE A 147 16.31 16.96 0.23
N SER A 148 16.65 17.90 -0.65
CA SER A 148 17.61 18.97 -0.33
C SER A 148 18.95 18.47 0.26
N GLY A 149 19.40 17.27 -0.13
CA GLY A 149 20.61 16.64 0.44
C GLY A 149 20.43 16.02 1.83
N VAL A 150 19.21 16.05 2.38
CA VAL A 150 18.86 15.40 3.65
C VAL A 150 18.25 14.02 3.35
N PRO A 151 18.72 12.93 3.96
CA PRO A 151 18.10 11.63 3.83
C PRO A 151 16.64 11.66 4.30
N ALA A 152 15.73 11.15 3.48
CA ALA A 152 14.34 10.95 3.83
C ALA A 152 14.17 9.77 4.79
N LYS A 153 13.39 9.98 5.85
CA LYS A 153 12.87 8.92 6.70
C LYS A 153 11.75 8.20 5.96
N ILE A 154 11.90 6.91 5.73
CA ILE A 154 10.84 6.06 5.18
C ILE A 154 10.05 5.47 6.34
N MET A 155 8.72 5.52 6.27
CA MET A 155 7.83 4.87 7.25
C MET A 155 6.78 4.02 6.55
N LEU A 156 6.56 2.82 7.08
CA LEU A 156 5.49 1.95 6.67
C LEU A 156 4.15 2.51 7.16
N LEU A 157 3.18 2.63 6.28
CA LEU A 157 1.82 3.04 6.59
C LEU A 157 0.89 1.85 6.43
N GLY A 158 0.07 1.56 7.44
CA GLY A 158 -0.94 0.51 7.36
C GLY A 158 -2.08 0.67 8.37
N GLY A 159 -3.03 -0.25 8.33
CA GLY A 159 -4.12 -0.34 9.30
C GLY A 159 -3.71 -1.11 10.56
N SER A 160 -4.54 -1.06 11.60
CA SER A 160 -4.35 -1.83 12.84
C SER A 160 -4.29 -3.34 12.63
N ASP A 161 -4.86 -3.85 11.53
CA ASP A 161 -4.76 -5.24 11.11
C ASP A 161 -3.32 -5.63 10.73
N LEU A 162 -2.53 -4.73 10.14
CA LEU A 162 -1.09 -4.95 9.91
C LEU A 162 -0.35 -5.08 11.24
N LEU A 163 -0.59 -4.14 12.17
CA LEU A 163 0.03 -4.16 13.51
C LEU A 163 -0.26 -5.48 14.23
N GLN A 164 -1.52 -5.92 14.22
CA GLN A 164 -1.91 -7.21 14.82
C GLN A 164 -1.12 -8.39 14.26
N THR A 165 -0.87 -8.42 12.95
CA THR A 165 -0.03 -9.50 12.38
C THR A 165 1.41 -9.41 12.83
N MET A 166 1.98 -8.20 12.98
CA MET A 166 3.35 -8.00 13.46
C MET A 166 3.53 -8.48 14.89
N SER A 167 2.47 -8.41 15.70
CA SER A 167 2.45 -8.87 17.09
C SER A 167 2.27 -10.39 17.22
N GLN A 168 1.90 -11.09 16.14
CA GLN A 168 1.66 -12.53 16.15
C GLN A 168 2.96 -13.32 15.92
N PRO A 169 3.38 -14.19 16.86
CA PRO A 169 4.58 -14.98 16.71
C PRO A 169 4.54 -15.87 15.46
N GLY A 170 5.63 -15.85 14.69
CA GLY A 170 5.81 -16.69 13.50
C GLY A 170 5.14 -16.17 12.22
N VAL A 171 4.39 -15.05 12.30
CA VAL A 171 3.84 -14.37 11.11
C VAL A 171 4.85 -13.42 10.48
N TRP A 172 5.82 -12.92 11.25
CA TRP A 172 6.93 -12.10 10.75
C TRP A 172 8.26 -12.66 11.26
N SER A 173 9.31 -12.53 10.46
CA SER A 173 10.66 -12.84 10.94
C SER A 173 11.09 -11.78 11.97
N ALA A 174 11.80 -12.20 13.01
CA ALA A 174 12.31 -11.28 14.03
C ALA A 174 13.30 -10.25 13.46
N ALA A 175 14.07 -10.65 12.42
CA ALA A 175 14.99 -9.77 11.71
C ALA A 175 14.22 -8.68 10.95
N ASP A 176 13.17 -9.05 10.22
CA ASP A 176 12.35 -8.07 9.49
C ASP A 176 11.60 -7.14 10.43
N LEU A 177 11.06 -7.63 11.55
CA LEU A 177 10.45 -6.75 12.56
C LEU A 177 11.45 -5.76 13.14
N ALA A 178 12.66 -6.24 13.46
CA ALA A 178 13.72 -5.36 13.97
C ALA A 178 14.14 -4.31 12.96
N HIS A 179 14.24 -4.69 11.69
CA HIS A 179 14.57 -3.79 10.59
C HIS A 179 13.48 -2.75 10.34
N ILE A 180 12.23 -3.20 10.16
CA ILE A 180 11.08 -2.34 9.88
C ILE A 180 10.82 -1.38 11.05
N LEU A 181 10.77 -1.87 12.28
CA LEU A 181 10.41 -1.07 13.45
C LEU A 181 11.59 -0.34 14.06
N GLY A 182 12.83 -0.76 13.79
CA GLY A 182 14.05 -0.08 14.24
C GLY A 182 14.49 1.04 13.31
N ASP A 183 14.64 0.73 12.01
CA ASP A 183 15.32 1.63 11.07
C ASP A 183 14.34 2.52 10.32
N TYR A 184 13.14 2.00 10.03
CA TYR A 184 12.06 2.74 9.37
C TYR A 184 11.09 3.29 10.41
N GLY A 185 10.03 2.57 10.71
CA GLY A 185 8.95 3.02 11.58
C GLY A 185 7.60 2.71 10.97
N LEU A 186 6.57 2.83 11.79
CA LEU A 186 5.23 2.40 11.45
C LEU A 186 4.21 3.47 11.83
N LEU A 187 3.38 3.89 10.87
CA LEU A 187 2.16 4.66 11.09
C LEU A 187 0.96 3.73 10.94
N VAL A 188 0.19 3.57 12.01
CA VAL A 188 -0.95 2.65 12.09
C VAL A 188 -2.24 3.44 12.17
N VAL A 189 -3.08 3.35 11.14
CA VAL A 189 -4.44 3.87 11.20
C VAL A 189 -5.34 2.90 11.95
N GLU A 190 -5.90 3.37 13.05
CA GLU A 190 -6.84 2.62 13.88
C GLU A 190 -8.11 2.28 13.09
N ARG A 191 -8.61 1.05 13.28
CA ARG A 191 -9.87 0.57 12.73
C ARG A 191 -10.79 0.15 13.86
N ASN A 192 -12.09 0.14 13.61
CA ASN A 192 -13.06 -0.24 14.64
C ASN A 192 -12.85 -1.70 15.09
N GLY A 193 -12.80 -1.90 16.41
CA GLY A 193 -12.76 -3.23 17.02
C GLY A 193 -11.37 -3.87 17.14
N THR A 194 -10.29 -3.13 16.87
CA THR A 194 -8.92 -3.60 17.13
C THR A 194 -8.34 -2.98 18.40
N ASP A 195 -7.99 -3.81 19.39
CA ASP A 195 -7.23 -3.36 20.55
C ASP A 195 -5.76 -3.13 20.16
N VAL A 196 -5.41 -1.87 19.96
CA VAL A 196 -4.05 -1.44 19.61
C VAL A 196 -3.09 -1.65 20.77
N SER A 197 -3.56 -1.50 22.01
CA SER A 197 -2.73 -1.64 23.22
C SER A 197 -2.20 -3.06 23.37
N GLU A 198 -3.08 -4.05 23.20
CA GLU A 198 -2.70 -5.47 23.23
C GLU A 198 -1.69 -5.79 22.12
N ALA A 199 -1.90 -5.27 20.91
CA ALA A 199 -0.98 -5.47 19.80
C ALA A 199 0.38 -4.78 20.01
N LEU A 200 0.46 -3.67 20.75
CA LEU A 200 1.72 -2.99 21.02
C LEU A 200 2.57 -3.69 22.07
N ALA A 201 1.98 -4.44 23.01
CA ALA A 201 2.73 -5.04 24.12
C ALA A 201 3.92 -5.93 23.68
N PRO A 202 3.78 -6.83 22.67
CA PRO A 202 4.93 -7.60 22.16
C PRO A 202 5.98 -6.75 21.41
N LEU A 203 5.61 -5.54 21.00
CA LEU A 203 6.43 -4.62 20.20
C LEU A 203 6.96 -3.44 21.02
N ALA A 204 6.80 -3.46 22.36
CA ALA A 204 7.08 -2.34 23.25
C ALA A 204 8.49 -1.75 23.10
N ARG A 205 9.49 -2.57 22.75
CA ARG A 205 10.87 -2.12 22.52
C ARG A 205 11.02 -1.11 21.36
N TRP A 206 10.04 -1.04 20.45
CA TRP A 206 10.01 -0.11 19.32
C TRP A 206 8.84 0.89 19.40
N GLN A 207 8.18 1.01 20.55
CA GLN A 207 6.97 1.84 20.69
C GLN A 207 7.17 3.29 20.23
N ASP A 208 8.37 3.86 20.42
CA ASP A 208 8.68 5.24 20.05
C ASP A 208 8.77 5.44 18.53
N ASN A 209 8.81 4.34 17.77
CA ASN A 209 8.81 4.35 16.31
C ASN A 209 7.49 3.81 15.71
N ILE A 210 6.47 3.58 16.55
CA ILE A 210 5.13 3.15 16.15
C ILE A 210 4.11 4.25 16.52
N TRP A 211 3.51 4.86 15.51
CA TRP A 211 2.63 6.00 15.63
C TRP A 211 1.19 5.60 15.35
N ILE A 212 0.31 5.76 16.33
CA ILE A 212 -1.10 5.39 16.21
C ILE A 212 -1.91 6.59 15.74
N VAL A 213 -2.53 6.45 14.57
CA VAL A 213 -3.37 7.45 13.93
C VAL A 213 -4.84 7.11 14.19
N ARG A 214 -5.47 7.88 15.08
CA ARG A 214 -6.87 7.67 15.46
C ARG A 214 -7.82 8.00 14.31
N GLN A 215 -8.81 7.13 14.10
CA GLN A 215 -9.87 7.37 13.13
C GLN A 215 -11.04 8.12 13.77
N LEU A 216 -11.21 9.40 13.42
CA LEU A 216 -12.32 10.22 13.94
C LEU A 216 -13.66 9.89 13.28
N ILE A 217 -13.64 9.41 12.04
CA ILE A 217 -14.81 9.02 11.26
C ILE A 217 -14.61 7.57 10.80
N ALA A 218 -15.43 6.67 11.31
CA ALA A 218 -15.42 5.25 10.95
C ALA A 218 -15.55 5.07 9.43
N ASN A 219 -14.54 4.45 8.82
CA ASN A 219 -14.55 4.07 7.41
C ASN A 219 -13.87 2.71 7.21
N ASP A 220 -14.67 1.66 7.26
CA ASP A 220 -14.20 0.27 7.23
C ASP A 220 -14.40 -0.41 5.87
N ILE A 221 -14.26 0.36 4.77
CA ILE A 221 -14.36 -0.19 3.40
C ILE A 221 -13.16 -1.10 3.12
N SER A 222 -13.37 -2.42 3.14
CA SER A 222 -12.36 -3.42 2.80
C SER A 222 -12.52 -3.94 1.36
N SER A 223 -11.40 -4.23 0.70
CA SER A 223 -11.42 -4.81 -0.64
C SER A 223 -12.14 -6.16 -0.70
N THR A 224 -12.12 -6.94 0.39
CA THR A 224 -12.89 -8.19 0.49
C THR A 224 -14.40 -7.93 0.37
N ARG A 225 -14.93 -6.93 1.07
CA ARG A 225 -16.34 -6.56 0.99
C ARG A 225 -16.70 -6.00 -0.39
N ILE A 226 -15.79 -5.25 -1.01
CA ILE A 226 -15.95 -4.77 -2.38
C ILE A 226 -16.09 -5.93 -3.38
N ARG A 227 -15.17 -6.92 -3.32
CA ARG A 227 -15.26 -8.11 -4.18
C ARG A 227 -16.56 -8.88 -3.97
N GLN A 228 -17.05 -8.99 -2.73
CA GLN A 228 -18.33 -9.62 -2.42
C GLN A 228 -19.51 -8.87 -3.04
N LEU A 229 -19.57 -7.54 -2.92
CA LEU A 229 -20.61 -6.71 -3.52
C LEU A 229 -20.64 -6.86 -5.05
N ILE A 230 -19.48 -6.85 -5.71
CA ILE A 230 -19.38 -7.03 -7.16
C ILE A 230 -19.94 -8.40 -7.58
N ARG A 231 -19.57 -9.49 -6.89
CA ARG A 231 -20.12 -10.84 -7.16
C ARG A 231 -21.63 -10.91 -7.00
N GLN A 232 -22.19 -10.13 -6.09
CA GLN A 232 -23.64 -10.04 -5.87
C GLN A 232 -24.35 -9.09 -6.84
N GLY A 233 -23.65 -8.53 -7.83
CA GLY A 233 -24.19 -7.55 -8.77
C GLY A 233 -24.53 -6.21 -8.13
N MET A 234 -24.03 -5.94 -6.91
CA MET A 234 -24.29 -4.70 -6.18
C MET A 234 -23.34 -3.59 -6.62
N SER A 235 -23.83 -2.35 -6.58
CA SER A 235 -23.01 -1.19 -6.90
C SER A 235 -21.93 -0.96 -5.85
N VAL A 236 -20.71 -0.66 -6.31
CA VAL A 236 -19.58 -0.21 -5.49
C VAL A 236 -19.19 1.24 -5.76
N ARG A 237 -20.04 1.98 -6.48
CA ARG A 237 -19.85 3.43 -6.75
C ARG A 237 -19.77 4.18 -5.42
N TYR A 238 -18.88 5.16 -5.34
CA TYR A 238 -18.59 5.97 -4.14
C TYR A 238 -17.91 5.22 -2.99
N LEU A 239 -17.67 3.91 -3.12
CA LEU A 239 -16.76 3.18 -2.22
C LEU A 239 -15.32 3.15 -2.77
N LEU A 240 -15.20 3.30 -4.09
CA LEU A 240 -13.95 3.39 -4.85
C LEU A 240 -13.98 4.66 -5.72
N PRO A 241 -12.80 5.18 -6.13
CA PRO A 241 -12.70 6.22 -7.16
C PRO A 241 -13.45 5.82 -8.43
N GLY A 242 -14.05 6.80 -9.11
CA GLY A 242 -14.97 6.55 -10.23
C GLY A 242 -14.30 5.79 -11.36
N VAL A 243 -13.08 6.19 -11.70
CA VAL A 243 -12.24 5.56 -12.73
C VAL A 243 -11.88 4.12 -12.41
N VAL A 244 -11.78 3.74 -11.13
CA VAL A 244 -11.50 2.36 -10.71
C VAL A 244 -12.74 1.48 -10.89
N VAL A 245 -13.93 2.01 -10.59
CA VAL A 245 -15.20 1.31 -10.85
C VAL A 245 -15.35 1.03 -12.34
N ASP A 246 -15.05 2.01 -13.18
CA ASP A 246 -15.16 1.89 -14.62
C ASP A 246 -14.13 0.89 -15.19
N TYR A 247 -12.88 0.91 -14.70
CA TYR A 247 -11.85 -0.08 -15.03
C TYR A 247 -12.26 -1.51 -14.65
N ILE A 248 -12.79 -1.73 -13.43
CA ILE A 248 -13.25 -3.05 -12.98
C ILE A 248 -14.34 -3.60 -13.92
N ARG A 249 -15.28 -2.75 -14.35
CA ARG A 249 -16.36 -3.13 -15.25
C ARG A 249 -15.85 -3.47 -16.65
N GLU A 250 -14.97 -2.62 -17.20
CA GLU A 250 -14.37 -2.81 -18.52
C GLU A 250 -13.62 -4.14 -18.62
N HIS A 251 -12.84 -4.47 -17.59
CA HIS A 251 -12.02 -5.68 -17.54
C HIS A 251 -12.73 -6.89 -16.89
N ARG A 252 -14.01 -6.75 -16.49
CA ARG A 252 -14.82 -7.81 -15.85
C ARG A 252 -14.16 -8.46 -14.63
N LEU A 253 -13.42 -7.67 -13.85
CA LEU A 253 -12.69 -8.16 -12.70
C LEU A 253 -13.65 -8.54 -11.55
N TYR A 254 -13.28 -9.57 -10.80
CA TYR A 254 -13.98 -10.04 -9.59
C TYR A 254 -15.38 -10.64 -9.80
N GLY A 255 -15.79 -10.93 -11.04
CA GLY A 255 -17.05 -11.62 -11.36
C GLY A 255 -17.03 -13.13 -11.10
N GLU A 256 -18.15 -13.82 -11.38
CA GLU A 256 -18.32 -15.27 -11.15
C GLU A 256 -17.48 -16.17 -12.08
N HIS A 257 -16.98 -15.64 -13.21
CA HIS A 257 -16.30 -16.40 -14.26
C HIS A 257 -14.77 -16.40 -14.19
N GLU A 258 -14.14 -15.83 -13.15
CA GLU A 258 -12.73 -16.15 -12.92
C GLU A 258 -12.63 -17.58 -12.39
N GLU A 259 -12.39 -18.54 -13.29
CA GLU A 259 -11.85 -19.84 -12.93
C GLU A 259 -10.55 -19.59 -12.16
N PHE A 260 -10.66 -19.60 -10.83
CA PHE A 260 -9.50 -19.66 -9.96
C PHE A 260 -8.74 -20.92 -10.34
N LYS A 261 -7.60 -20.75 -11.04
CA LYS A 261 -6.61 -21.80 -11.16
C LYS A 261 -6.06 -22.07 -9.77
N GLU A 262 -6.78 -22.88 -9.01
CA GLU A 262 -6.23 -23.58 -7.86
C GLU A 262 -5.21 -24.57 -8.46
N THR A 263 -4.00 -24.09 -8.73
CA THR A 263 -2.85 -24.98 -8.98
C THR A 263 -2.58 -25.70 -7.67
N ARG A 264 -3.36 -26.75 -7.39
CA ARG A 264 -3.00 -27.79 -6.43
C ARG A 264 -1.82 -28.56 -7.01
N SER A 265 -0.64 -27.99 -6.88
CA SER A 265 0.59 -28.76 -6.82
C SER A 265 0.55 -29.54 -5.51
N SER A 266 0.11 -30.80 -5.56
CA SER A 266 -0.01 -31.71 -4.42
C SER A 266 1.33 -32.18 -3.83
N SER A 267 2.40 -31.40 -3.98
CA SER A 267 3.74 -31.77 -3.50
C SER A 267 4.55 -30.61 -2.90
N MET A 268 3.93 -29.49 -2.53
CA MET A 268 4.64 -28.46 -1.75
C MET A 268 4.11 -28.38 -0.32
N PRO A 269 4.99 -28.35 0.70
CA PRO A 269 4.57 -28.07 2.08
C PRO A 269 3.91 -26.68 2.12
N PRO A 270 2.97 -26.45 3.04
CA PRO A 270 2.31 -25.16 3.16
C PRO A 270 3.38 -24.07 3.34
N LEU A 271 3.43 -23.13 2.40
CA LEU A 271 4.18 -21.89 2.59
C LEU A 271 3.62 -21.26 3.87
N ARG A 272 4.39 -21.32 4.97
CA ARG A 272 4.21 -20.38 6.07
C ARG A 272 4.45 -19.01 5.44
N ILE A 273 3.38 -18.30 5.12
CA ILE A 273 3.49 -16.91 4.66
C ILE A 273 4.01 -16.13 5.88
N THR A 274 5.33 -15.95 5.97
CA THR A 274 6.02 -15.29 7.09
C THR A 274 6.02 -13.77 6.98
N HIS A 275 5.09 -13.17 6.22
CA HIS A 275 4.99 -11.72 6.02
C HIS A 275 3.58 -11.33 5.54
N ALA A 276 2.72 -10.85 6.43
CA ALA A 276 1.35 -10.48 6.06
C ALA A 276 1.28 -9.07 5.44
N LYS A 277 0.86 -8.98 4.17
CA LYS A 277 0.49 -7.70 3.52
C LYS A 277 -1.04 -7.59 3.54
N MET A 278 -1.55 -6.80 4.48
CA MET A 278 -2.99 -6.76 4.86
C MET A 278 -3.75 -5.50 4.41
N LEU A 279 -3.20 -4.72 3.46
CA LEU A 279 -3.91 -3.59 2.84
C LEU A 279 -4.68 -4.02 1.58
#